data_AF-T1C3L7-F1
#
_entry.id   AF-T1C3L7-F1
#
_cell.length_a   1.000
_cell.length_b   1.000
_cell.length_c   1.000
_cell.angle_alpha   90.00
_cell.angle_beta   90.00
_cell.angle_gamma   90.00
#
_symmetry.space_group_name_H-M   'P 1'
#
loop_
_entity.id
_entity.type
_entity.pdbx_description
1 polymer ?
#
loop_
_entity_poly.entity_id
_entity_poly.type
_entity_poly.pdbx_seq_one_letter_code
_entity_poly.pdbx_strand_id
1 'polypeptide(L)'
;MSLYCGRLFSPDDIETIQRLIAEDPSLLRTPLSRQLCALWQWTKPNGELKDMTCRVALLRLQADGLITLPPSRALNGRKRAHFPPTGATDVEPLLSKPVHELEALTLRPVAAPRPATAASLGVSRLWNEYMARYHYLGYTPLSGSQMRYNVF
;
A
#
# COMPACT_ATOMS: atom_id res chain seq x y z
N MET A 1 16.32 -24.66 5.04
CA MET A 1 16.00 -23.35 4.45
C MET A 1 14.54 -23.39 4.02
N SER A 2 13.76 -22.36 4.35
CA SER A 2 12.32 -22.32 4.06
C SER A 2 11.98 -21.08 3.23
N LEU A 3 11.05 -21.21 2.28
CA LEU A 3 10.69 -20.13 1.37
C LEU A 3 9.51 -19.31 1.94
N TYR A 4 9.74 -18.03 2.21
CA TYR A 4 8.69 -17.10 2.62
C TYR A 4 8.64 -15.89 1.71
N CYS A 5 7.47 -15.62 1.15
CA CYS A 5 7.22 -14.45 0.29
C CYS A 5 8.24 -14.29 -0.86
N GLY A 6 8.75 -15.41 -1.39
CA GLY A 6 9.73 -15.45 -2.46
C GLY A 6 11.20 -15.25 -2.05
N ARG A 7 11.52 -15.21 -0.75
CA ARG A 7 12.90 -15.20 -0.22
C ARG A 7 13.15 -16.49 0.59
N LEU A 8 14.32 -17.10 0.41
CA LEU A 8 14.77 -18.20 1.24
C LEU A 8 15.26 -17.67 2.60
N PHE A 9 14.83 -18.30 3.68
CA PHE A 9 15.31 -18.01 5.03
C PHE A 9 16.20 -19.16 5.51
N SER A 10 17.46 -18.82 5.83
CA SER A 10 18.40 -19.72 6.48
C SER A 10 18.20 -19.72 8.01
N PRO A 11 18.78 -20.70 8.74
CA PRO A 11 18.84 -20.62 10.20
C PRO A 11 19.48 -19.31 10.71
N ASP A 12 20.56 -18.85 10.06
CA ASP A 12 21.24 -17.60 10.41
C ASP A 12 20.35 -16.36 10.24
N ASP A 13 19.45 -16.36 9.24
CA ASP A 13 18.44 -15.30 9.10
C ASP A 13 17.48 -15.29 10.29
N ILE A 14 17.06 -16.47 10.77
CA ILE A 14 16.16 -16.60 11.93
C ILE A 14 16.86 -16.11 13.19
N GLU A 15 18.11 -16.53 13.42
CA GLU A 15 18.93 -16.06 14.54
C GLU A 15 19.13 -14.54 14.49
N THR A 16 19.39 -13.99 13.30
CA THR A 16 19.50 -12.54 13.11
C THR A 16 18.22 -11.81 13.49
N ILE A 17 17.05 -12.32 13.09
CA ILE A 17 15.75 -11.75 13.49
C ILE A 17 15.59 -11.79 15.02
N GLN A 18 15.86 -12.95 15.65
CA GLN A 18 15.70 -13.13 17.09
C GLN A 18 16.63 -12.20 17.88
N ARG A 19 17.89 -12.06 17.44
CA ARG A 19 18.86 -11.14 18.03
C ARG A 19 18.38 -9.68 17.96
N LEU A 20 17.91 -9.23 16.80
CA LEU A 20 17.39 -7.86 16.66
C LEU A 20 16.18 -7.58 17.55
N ILE A 21 15.34 -8.59 17.79
CA ILE A 21 14.19 -8.47 18.72
C ILE A 21 14.68 -8.44 20.17
N ALA A 22 15.71 -9.23 20.52
CA ALA A 22 16.26 -9.30 21.87
C ALA A 22 17.04 -8.02 22.25
N GLU A 23 17.76 -7.42 21.29
CA GLU A 23 18.51 -6.17 21.48
C GLU A 23 17.59 -4.97 21.77
N ASP A 24 16.39 -4.93 21.17
CA ASP A 24 15.39 -3.90 21.44
C ASP A 24 13.97 -4.51 21.55
N PRO A 25 13.54 -4.93 22.75
CA PRO A 25 12.18 -5.43 22.98
C PRO A 25 11.09 -4.37 22.74
N SER A 26 11.46 -3.09 22.70
CA SER A 26 10.53 -1.99 22.43
C SER A 26 10.30 -1.79 20.93
N LEU A 27 11.09 -2.46 20.08
CA LEU A 27 11.08 -2.33 18.64
C LEU A 27 9.73 -2.72 18.06
N LEU A 28 9.17 -1.83 17.26
CA LEU A 28 7.92 -2.09 16.56
C LEU A 28 8.18 -2.92 15.29
N ARG A 29 7.18 -3.71 14.90
CA ARG A 29 7.24 -4.56 13.69
C ARG A 29 7.59 -3.80 12.40
N THR A 30 7.19 -2.52 12.29
CA THR A 30 7.49 -1.67 11.12
C THR A 30 8.98 -1.30 11.05
N PRO A 31 9.58 -0.63 12.06
CA PRO A 31 11.04 -0.46 12.17
C PRO A 31 11.83 -1.75 11.93
N LEU A 32 11.48 -2.86 12.59
CA LEU A 32 12.14 -4.15 12.42
C LEU A 32 12.18 -4.58 10.96
N SER A 33 11.04 -4.53 10.26
CA SER A 33 10.98 -4.91 8.85
C SER A 33 11.82 -4.02 7.93
N ARG A 34 11.93 -2.73 8.24
CA ARG A 34 12.77 -1.80 7.45
C ARG A 34 14.25 -2.09 7.67
N GLN A 35 14.65 -2.32 8.92
CA GLN A 35 16.01 -2.69 9.28
C GLN A 35 16.43 -3.99 8.60
N LEU A 36 15.59 -5.03 8.66
CA LEU A 36 15.82 -6.30 7.98
C LEU A 36 15.88 -6.16 6.45
N CYS A 37 14.95 -5.41 5.85
CA CYS A 37 15.00 -5.13 4.42
C CYS A 37 16.28 -4.38 4.01
N ALA A 38 16.76 -3.44 4.83
CA ALA A 38 18.01 -2.75 4.57
C ALA A 38 19.21 -3.70 4.69
N LEU A 39 19.27 -4.50 5.75
CA LEU A 39 20.33 -5.47 6.01
C LEU A 39 20.46 -6.49 4.86
N TRP A 40 19.34 -6.99 4.36
CA TRP A 40 19.30 -8.00 3.28
C TRP A 40 19.21 -7.40 1.88
N GLN A 41 19.28 -6.07 1.75
CA GLN A 41 19.03 -5.36 0.48
C GLN A 41 17.73 -5.82 -0.20
N TRP A 42 16.72 -6.14 0.59
CA TRP A 42 15.45 -6.67 0.09
C TRP A 42 14.57 -5.53 -0.41
N THR A 43 14.78 -5.17 -1.67
CA THR A 43 14.15 -4.02 -2.34
C THR A 43 13.19 -4.45 -3.45
N LYS A 44 12.37 -3.51 -3.90
CA LYS A 44 11.53 -3.59 -5.09
C LYS A 44 12.33 -3.10 -6.32
N PRO A 45 11.84 -3.33 -7.56
CA PRO A 45 12.50 -2.81 -8.77
C PRO A 45 12.68 -1.28 -8.80
N ASN A 46 11.85 -0.54 -8.06
CA ASN A 46 11.95 0.91 -7.93
C ASN A 46 12.93 1.37 -6.80
N GLY A 47 13.73 0.46 -6.25
CA GLY A 47 14.71 0.74 -5.20
C GLY A 47 14.15 0.86 -3.77
N GLU A 48 12.84 0.90 -3.60
CA GLU A 48 12.23 0.99 -2.27
C GLU A 48 12.34 -0.33 -1.50
N LEU A 49 12.48 -0.26 -0.17
CA LEU A 49 12.45 -1.44 0.69
C LEU A 49 11.14 -2.23 0.52
N LYS A 50 11.25 -3.56 0.54
CA LYS A 50 10.11 -4.48 0.49
C LYS A 50 9.49 -4.72 1.88
N ASP A 51 9.40 -3.67 2.70
CA ASP A 51 9.06 -3.71 4.12
C ASP A 51 7.69 -4.35 4.41
N MET A 52 6.69 -4.10 3.56
CA MET A 52 5.38 -4.75 3.65
C MET A 52 5.48 -6.27 3.46
N THR A 53 6.24 -6.73 2.46
CA THR A 53 6.45 -8.16 2.19
C THR A 53 7.26 -8.81 3.30
N CYS A 54 8.28 -8.12 3.83
CA CYS A 54 9.05 -8.57 4.98
C CYS A 54 8.16 -8.75 6.21
N ARG A 55 7.27 -7.79 6.51
CA ARG A 55 6.30 -7.95 7.61
C ARG A 55 5.41 -9.18 7.46
N VAL A 56 4.93 -9.47 6.25
CA VAL A 56 4.16 -10.69 5.97
C VAL A 56 5.01 -11.94 6.19
N ALA A 57 6.27 -11.94 5.76
CA ALA A 57 7.19 -13.06 6.01
C ALA A 57 7.42 -13.28 7.51
N LEU A 58 7.67 -12.21 8.28
CA LEU A 58 7.82 -12.27 9.73
C LEU A 58 6.57 -12.83 10.42
N LEU A 59 5.37 -12.43 9.99
CA LEU A 59 4.13 -12.97 10.53
C LEU A 59 3.97 -14.47 10.26
N ARG A 60 4.39 -14.94 9.08
CA ARG A 60 4.38 -16.38 8.74
C ARG A 60 5.41 -17.16 9.55
N LEU A 61 6.64 -16.63 9.67
CA LEU A 61 7.68 -17.20 10.53
C LEU A 61 7.22 -17.36 11.98
N GLN A 62 6.48 -16.38 12.52
CA GLN A 62 5.88 -16.49 13.84
C GLN A 62 4.76 -17.53 13.89
N ALA A 63 3.90 -17.58 12.87
CA ALA A 63 2.82 -18.57 12.79
C ALA A 63 3.37 -20.01 12.76
N ASP A 64 4.54 -20.20 12.15
CA ASP A 64 5.26 -21.47 12.10
C ASP A 64 6.15 -21.71 13.35
N GLY A 65 6.09 -20.83 14.36
CA GLY A 65 6.78 -21.00 15.65
C GLY A 65 8.29 -20.73 15.62
N LEU A 66 8.84 -20.17 14.55
CA LEU A 66 10.28 -19.97 14.38
C LEU A 66 10.80 -18.71 15.11
N ILE A 67 9.94 -17.71 15.31
CA ILE A 67 10.25 -16.46 15.99
C ILE A 67 9.05 -15.99 16.82
N THR A 68 9.31 -15.11 17.79
CA THR A 68 8.26 -14.41 18.55
C THR A 68 8.36 -12.92 18.29
N LEU A 69 7.37 -12.32 17.62
CA LEU A 69 7.35 -10.89 17.36
C LEU A 69 6.82 -10.11 18.55
N PRO A 70 7.28 -8.86 18.73
CA PRO A 70 6.69 -7.93 19.70
C PRO A 70 5.18 -7.80 19.51
N PRO A 71 4.41 -7.59 20.60
CA PRO A 71 2.96 -7.45 20.54
C PRO A 71 2.55 -6.27 19.64
N SER A 72 1.42 -6.42 18.94
CA SER A 72 0.88 -5.34 18.11
C SER A 72 0.38 -4.20 19.01
N ARG A 73 0.89 -2.98 18.80
CA ARG A 73 0.38 -1.77 19.49
C ARG A 73 -0.82 -1.14 18.79
N ALA A 74 -1.16 -1.58 17.58
CA ALA A 74 -2.37 -1.15 16.87
C ALA A 74 -3.54 -2.03 17.30
N LEU A 75 -4.15 -1.70 18.44
CA LEU A 75 -5.31 -2.42 18.99
C LEU A 75 -6.61 -2.06 18.25
N ASN A 76 -6.66 -0.86 17.66
CA ASN A 76 -7.83 -0.42 16.91
C ASN A 76 -7.71 -0.91 15.47
N GLY A 77 -8.70 -1.68 15.02
CA GLY A 77 -8.85 -2.06 13.62
C GLY A 77 -8.79 -0.82 12.72
N ARG A 78 -8.23 -0.99 11.52
CA ARG A 78 -8.14 0.11 10.56
C ARG A 78 -9.55 0.57 10.19
N LYS A 79 -9.89 1.82 10.51
CA LYS A 79 -11.17 2.41 10.08
C LYS A 79 -11.28 2.31 8.56
N ARG A 80 -12.46 1.91 8.08
CA ARG A 80 -12.76 1.90 6.65
C ARG A 80 -12.59 3.33 6.13
N ALA A 81 -11.88 3.49 5.02
CA ALA A 81 -11.72 4.79 4.41
C ALA A 81 -13.09 5.31 3.97
N HIS A 82 -13.35 6.58 4.24
CA HIS A 82 -14.61 7.25 3.92
C HIS A 82 -14.32 8.51 3.12
N PHE A 83 -14.93 8.62 1.94
CA PHE A 83 -14.79 9.75 1.03
C PHE A 83 -16.19 10.30 0.76
N PRO A 84 -16.68 11.23 1.60
CA PRO A 84 -17.99 11.82 1.39
C PRO A 84 -18.00 12.62 0.08
N PRO A 85 -19.13 12.65 -0.65
CA PRO A 85 -19.23 13.40 -1.88
C PRO A 85 -19.10 14.90 -1.60
N THR A 86 -18.37 15.58 -2.46
CA THR A 86 -18.23 17.02 -2.53
C THR A 86 -18.72 17.51 -3.89
N GLY A 87 -18.87 18.83 -4.04
CA GLY A 87 -19.23 19.43 -5.33
C GLY A 87 -18.22 19.16 -6.44
N ALA A 88 -16.99 18.75 -6.10
CA ALA A 88 -15.94 18.43 -7.09
C ALA A 88 -16.21 17.13 -7.87
N THR A 89 -17.16 16.30 -7.41
CA THR A 89 -17.58 15.07 -8.08
C THR A 89 -19.07 15.09 -8.39
N ASP A 90 -19.69 16.27 -8.48
CA ASP A 90 -21.10 16.36 -8.84
C ASP A 90 -21.35 15.88 -10.27
N VAL A 91 -22.59 15.47 -10.52
CA VAL A 91 -22.98 15.01 -11.85
C VAL A 91 -22.90 16.16 -12.83
N GLU A 92 -22.16 15.96 -13.92
CA GLU A 92 -22.12 16.89 -15.04
C GLU A 92 -23.27 16.62 -16.03
N PRO A 93 -23.64 17.60 -16.87
CA PRO A 93 -24.65 17.39 -17.89
C PRO A 93 -24.35 16.19 -18.79
N LEU A 94 -25.39 15.47 -19.20
CA LEU A 94 -25.24 14.31 -20.07
C LEU A 94 -24.63 14.72 -21.41
N LEU A 95 -23.55 14.05 -21.80
CA LEU A 95 -22.97 14.18 -23.13
C LEU A 95 -23.89 13.51 -24.16
N SER A 96 -24.64 14.33 -24.89
CA SER A 96 -25.58 13.88 -25.94
C SER A 96 -25.16 14.43 -27.30
N LYS A 97 -24.06 13.90 -27.85
CA LYS A 97 -23.59 14.19 -29.20
C LYS A 97 -23.29 12.89 -29.96
N PRO A 98 -23.36 12.89 -31.30
CA PRO A 98 -22.80 11.80 -32.09
C PRO A 98 -21.34 11.56 -31.72
N VAL A 99 -20.92 10.29 -31.69
CA VAL A 99 -19.57 9.89 -31.24
C VAL A 99 -18.45 10.59 -32.02
N HIS A 100 -18.67 10.88 -33.30
CA HIS A 100 -17.69 11.56 -34.16
C HIS A 100 -17.55 13.07 -33.86
N GLU A 101 -18.47 13.65 -33.09
CA GLU A 101 -18.41 15.05 -32.62
C GLU A 101 -17.85 15.15 -31.19
N LEU A 102 -17.58 14.02 -30.54
CA LEU A 102 -16.94 13.99 -29.22
C LEU A 102 -15.44 14.26 -29.35
N GLU A 103 -14.89 14.99 -28.40
CA GLU A 103 -13.45 15.24 -28.32
C GLU A 103 -12.69 13.95 -27.95
N ALA A 104 -11.41 13.92 -28.28
CA ALA A 104 -10.56 12.78 -27.97
C ALA A 104 -10.35 12.65 -26.45
N LEU A 105 -10.57 11.45 -25.93
CA LEU A 105 -10.36 11.16 -24.52
C LEU A 105 -8.88 11.18 -24.15
N THR A 106 -8.56 11.83 -23.04
CA THR A 106 -7.22 11.88 -22.47
C THR A 106 -7.18 11.16 -21.12
N LEU A 107 -6.30 10.16 -21.00
CA LEU A 107 -6.03 9.49 -19.74
C LEU A 107 -4.92 10.24 -18.99
N ARG A 108 -5.23 10.75 -17.80
CA ARG A 108 -4.25 11.42 -16.94
C ARG A 108 -3.93 10.56 -15.73
N PRO A 109 -2.68 10.06 -15.58
CA PRO A 109 -2.29 9.26 -14.43
C PRO A 109 -2.45 10.04 -13.11
N VAL A 110 -3.04 9.40 -12.10
CA VAL A 110 -3.11 9.94 -10.74
C VAL A 110 -1.78 9.65 -10.05
N ALA A 111 -0.84 10.57 -10.23
CA ALA A 111 0.48 10.48 -9.63
C ALA A 111 0.41 10.70 -8.11
N ALA A 112 1.11 9.84 -7.36
CA ALA A 112 1.40 10.04 -5.95
C ALA A 112 2.93 10.11 -5.78
N PRO A 113 3.57 11.20 -6.24
CA PRO A 113 5.01 11.38 -6.10
C PRO A 113 5.40 11.32 -4.62
N ARG A 114 6.65 10.93 -4.37
CA ARG A 114 7.27 10.98 -3.05
C ARG A 114 8.42 12.00 -3.06
N PRO A 115 8.42 12.99 -2.15
CA PRO A 115 7.39 13.28 -1.14
C PRO A 115 6.08 13.76 -1.79
N ALA A 116 4.95 13.47 -1.13
CA ALA A 116 3.64 13.88 -1.63
C ALA A 116 3.47 15.40 -1.48
N THR A 117 2.96 16.05 -2.53
CA THR A 117 2.56 17.46 -2.48
C THR A 117 1.08 17.58 -2.17
N ALA A 118 0.65 18.72 -1.62
CA ALA A 118 -0.77 19.00 -1.38
C ALA A 118 -1.62 18.81 -2.65
N ALA A 119 -1.11 19.23 -3.81
CA ALA A 119 -1.75 19.02 -5.10
C ALA A 119 -1.93 17.53 -5.41
N SER A 120 -0.87 16.72 -5.29
CA SER A 120 -0.95 15.27 -5.57
C SER A 120 -1.88 14.52 -4.61
N LEU A 121 -1.96 14.96 -3.34
CA LEU A 121 -2.90 14.42 -2.37
C LEU A 121 -4.35 14.79 -2.74
N GLY A 122 -4.58 16.01 -3.22
CA GLY A 122 -5.86 16.46 -3.74
C GLY A 122 -6.35 15.61 -4.90
N VAL A 123 -5.51 15.40 -5.93
CA VAL A 123 -5.88 14.56 -7.09
C VAL A 123 -6.15 13.11 -6.68
N SER A 124 -5.34 12.53 -5.80
CA SER A 124 -5.57 11.17 -5.29
C SER A 124 -6.86 11.06 -4.47
N ARG A 125 -7.21 12.10 -3.71
CA ARG A 125 -8.46 12.13 -2.94
C ARG A 125 -9.67 12.24 -3.87
N LEU A 126 -9.59 13.12 -4.88
CA LEU A 126 -10.65 13.30 -5.86
C LEU A 126 -10.97 11.99 -6.61
N TRP A 127 -9.94 11.25 -7.04
CA TRP A 127 -10.13 9.94 -7.65
C TRP A 127 -10.84 8.95 -6.70
N ASN A 128 -10.44 8.91 -5.43
CA ASN A 128 -11.06 8.03 -4.44
C ASN A 128 -12.54 8.40 -4.19
N GLU A 129 -12.86 9.69 -4.25
CA GLU A 129 -14.24 10.18 -4.14
C GLU A 129 -15.10 9.78 -5.34
N TYR A 130 -14.59 9.92 -6.57
CA TYR A 130 -15.26 9.39 -7.77
C TYR A 130 -15.57 7.90 -7.64
N MET A 131 -14.59 7.10 -7.18
CA MET A 131 -14.81 5.68 -6.92
C MET A 131 -15.83 5.43 -5.80
N ALA A 132 -15.80 6.21 -4.73
CA ALA A 132 -16.76 6.07 -3.64
C ALA A 132 -18.20 6.40 -4.08
N ARG A 133 -18.36 7.41 -4.94
CA ARG A 133 -19.65 7.94 -5.38
C ARG A 133 -20.28 7.15 -6.52
N TYR A 134 -19.48 6.74 -7.52
CA TYR A 134 -19.98 6.22 -8.79
C TYR A 134 -19.65 4.75 -9.06
N HIS A 135 -18.65 4.17 -8.40
CA HIS A 135 -18.41 2.74 -8.56
C HIS A 135 -19.48 1.95 -7.81
N TYR A 136 -20.04 0.91 -8.43
CA TYR A 136 -21.14 0.11 -7.85
C TYR A 136 -20.78 -0.60 -6.53
N LEU A 137 -19.49 -0.81 -6.24
CA LEU A 137 -18.99 -1.34 -4.95
C LEU A 137 -18.59 -0.24 -3.95
N GLY A 138 -18.68 1.03 -4.35
CA GLY A 138 -18.04 2.15 -3.65
C GLY A 138 -16.52 2.00 -3.59
N TYR A 139 -15.90 2.75 -2.67
CA TYR A 139 -14.46 2.71 -2.47
C TYR A 139 -14.04 1.47 -1.67
N THR A 140 -13.11 0.72 -2.27
CA THR A 140 -12.34 -0.34 -1.60
C THR A 140 -10.85 -0.13 -1.87
N PRO A 141 -9.95 -0.33 -0.88
CA PRO A 141 -8.52 -0.26 -1.12
C PRO A 141 -8.10 -1.22 -2.24
N LEU A 142 -7.38 -0.71 -3.24
CA LEU A 142 -6.81 -1.54 -4.29
C LEU A 142 -5.70 -2.43 -3.72
N SER A 143 -5.67 -3.68 -4.13
CA SER A 143 -4.63 -4.66 -3.77
C SER A 143 -3.58 -4.78 -4.86
N GLY A 144 -2.32 -4.97 -4.46
CA GLY A 144 -1.21 -5.21 -5.39
C GLY A 144 -0.67 -3.95 -6.06
N SER A 145 0.17 -4.14 -7.08
CA SER A 145 0.71 -3.06 -7.91
C SER A 145 -0.39 -2.52 -8.82
N GLN A 146 -0.58 -1.20 -8.81
CA GLN A 146 -1.75 -0.57 -9.42
C GLN A 146 -1.41 0.79 -10.04
N MET A 147 -2.13 1.14 -11.10
CA MET A 147 -2.09 2.44 -11.77
C MET A 147 -3.50 3.02 -11.82
N ARG A 148 -3.65 4.28 -11.41
CA ARG A 148 -4.92 5.03 -11.45
C ARG A 148 -4.82 6.12 -12.50
N TYR A 149 -5.93 6.42 -13.14
CA TYR A 149 -6.06 7.52 -14.08
C TYR A 149 -7.45 8.16 -13.97
N ASN A 150 -7.51 9.44 -14.30
CA ASN A 150 -8.75 10.14 -14.61
C ASN A 150 -8.92 10.19 -16.14
N VAL A 151 -10.17 10.18 -16.59
CA VAL A 151 -10.55 10.34 -18.00
C VAL A 151 -11.08 11.75 -18.17
N PHE A 152 -10.59 12.45 -19.20
CA PHE A 152 -11.02 13.78 -19.62
C PHE A 152 -11.37 13.76 -21.10
#